data_AF-A0A2J0YW59-F1
#
_entry.id   AF-A0A2J0YW59-F1
#
_cell.length_a   1.000
_cell.length_b   1.000
_cell.length_c   1.000
_cell.angle_alpha   90.00
_cell.angle_beta   90.00
_cell.angle_gamma   90.00
#
_symmetry.space_group_name_H-M   'P 1'
#
loop_
_entity.id
_entity.type
_entity.pdbx_description
1 polymer ?
#
loop_
_entity_poly.entity_id
_entity_poly.type
_entity_poly.pdbx_seq_one_letter_code
_entity_poly.pdbx_strand_id
1 'polypeptide(L)'
;MKVAMRGKPAVDFPVPQGLTFASVNRRTGRRAASGDPGSAVEVFKPGTGPCLTECPVIDGFGAEGAELPAALREQLLTAPQGLY
;
A
#
# COMPACT_ATOMS: atom_id res chain seq x y z
N MET A 1 3.33 -25.28 -16.51
CA MET A 1 2.82 -24.16 -17.36
C MET A 1 3.44 -24.06 -18.76
N LYS A 2 4.71 -24.44 -19.00
CA LYS A 2 5.40 -24.28 -20.31
C LYS A 2 4.61 -24.79 -21.53
N VAL A 3 3.99 -25.97 -21.46
CA VAL A 3 3.22 -26.55 -22.58
C VAL A 3 1.87 -25.83 -22.78
N ALA A 4 1.17 -25.48 -21.70
CA ALA A 4 -0.15 -24.85 -21.74
C ALA A 4 -0.13 -23.40 -22.30
N MET A 5 1.01 -22.73 -22.20
CA MET A 5 1.22 -21.36 -22.69
C MET A 5 1.72 -21.29 -24.13
N ARG A 6 2.02 -22.42 -24.78
CA ARG A 6 2.56 -22.44 -26.15
C ARG A 6 1.57 -21.79 -27.11
N GLY A 7 2.03 -20.76 -27.83
CA GLY A 7 1.22 -20.03 -28.81
C GLY A 7 0.21 -19.03 -28.21
N LYS A 8 0.13 -18.90 -26.88
CA LYS A 8 -0.65 -17.83 -26.25
C LYS A 8 0.21 -16.56 -26.19
N PRO A 9 -0.29 -15.41 -26.68
CA PRO A 9 0.44 -14.16 -26.59
C PRO A 9 0.57 -13.73 -25.11
N ALA A 10 1.67 -13.05 -24.80
CA ALA A 10 1.74 -12.31 -23.55
C ALA A 10 0.71 -11.18 -23.60
N VAL A 11 -0.03 -11.00 -22.52
CA VAL A 11 -0.95 -9.88 -22.34
C VAL A 11 -0.47 -9.06 -21.17
N ASP A 12 -0.53 -7.73 -21.31
CA ASP A 12 -0.23 -6.84 -20.21
C ASP A 12 -1.26 -7.00 -19.10
N PHE A 13 -0.86 -6.70 -17.87
CA PHE A 13 -1.76 -6.71 -16.73
C PHE A 13 -2.71 -5.49 -16.82
N PRO A 14 -4.03 -5.70 -17.01
CA PRO A 14 -4.98 -4.60 -17.02
C PRO A 14 -5.05 -4.00 -15.61
N VAL A 15 -4.83 -2.69 -15.48
CA VAL A 15 -4.84 -2.00 -14.18
C VAL A 15 -6.28 -1.78 -13.73
N PRO A 16 -6.73 -2.37 -12.60
CA PRO A 16 -8.04 -2.08 -12.03
C PRO A 16 -8.24 -0.59 -11.72
N GLN A 17 -9.50 -0.14 -11.81
CA GLN A 17 -9.87 1.22 -11.43
C GLN A 17 -9.61 1.49 -9.94
N GLY A 18 -9.17 2.72 -9.63
CA GLY A 18 -8.94 3.17 -8.25
C GLY A 18 -7.57 2.78 -7.66
N LEU A 19 -6.77 1.99 -8.37
CA LEU A 19 -5.38 1.76 -7.96
C LEU A 19 -4.54 3.02 -8.13
N THR A 20 -3.60 3.21 -7.20
CA THR A 20 -2.63 4.32 -7.25
C THR A 20 -1.20 3.79 -7.20
N PHE A 21 -0.29 4.46 -7.89
CA PHE A 21 1.13 4.10 -7.93
C PHE A 21 1.93 5.13 -7.14
N ALA A 22 2.86 4.67 -6.31
CA ALA A 22 3.76 5.55 -5.59
C ALA A 22 5.17 4.96 -5.49
N SER A 23 6.19 5.84 -5.53
CA SER A 23 7.55 5.47 -5.19
C SER A 23 7.70 5.35 -3.67
N VAL A 24 8.23 4.22 -3.21
CA VAL A 24 8.45 3.93 -1.79
C VAL A 24 9.87 3.45 -1.54
N ASN A 25 10.41 3.79 -0.37
CA ASN A 25 11.70 3.30 0.08
C ASN A 25 11.58 1.82 0.45
N ARG A 26 12.38 0.96 -0.19
CA ARG A 26 12.30 -0.50 -0.02
C ARG A 26 12.56 -1.00 1.41
N ARG A 27 13.25 -0.20 2.24
CA ARG A 27 13.61 -0.58 3.61
C ARG A 27 12.56 -0.15 4.63
N THR A 28 11.87 0.97 4.40
CA THR A 28 10.96 1.57 5.38
C THR A 28 9.48 1.50 4.97
N GLY A 29 9.18 1.22 3.70
CA GLY A 29 7.81 1.25 3.15
C GLY A 29 7.21 2.65 3.05
N ARG A 30 7.98 3.70 3.35
CA ARG A 30 7.51 5.09 3.30
C ARG A 30 7.65 5.66 1.90
N ARG A 31 6.87 6.69 1.60
CA ARG A 31 6.96 7.45 0.35
C ARG A 31 8.40 7.95 0.15
N ALA A 32 8.92 7.77 -1.06
CA ALA A 32 10.23 8.26 -1.51
C ALA A 32 10.04 9.23 -2.67
N ALA A 33 11.05 10.06 -2.97
CA ALA A 33 11.02 10.84 -4.18
C ALA A 33 11.19 9.92 -5.40
N SER A 34 10.57 10.29 -6.51
CA SER A 34 10.67 9.52 -7.75
C SER A 34 12.13 9.47 -8.22
N GLY A 35 12.65 8.25 -8.39
CA GLY A 35 14.03 8.04 -8.84
C GLY A 35 15.06 7.98 -7.72
N ASP A 36 14.65 8.08 -6.45
CA ASP A 36 15.57 7.92 -5.32
C ASP A 36 16.27 6.55 -5.38
N PRO A 37 17.60 6.49 -5.18
CA PRO A 37 18.32 5.24 -5.05
C PRO A 37 17.74 4.39 -3.92
N GLY A 38 17.27 3.18 -4.24
CA GLY A 38 16.62 2.29 -3.27
C GLY A 38 15.11 2.49 -3.13
N SER A 39 14.49 3.32 -3.98
CA SER A 39 13.05 3.35 -4.15
C SER A 39 12.54 2.25 -5.10
N ALA A 40 11.29 1.84 -4.94
CA ALA A 40 10.55 0.99 -5.85
C ALA A 40 9.16 1.56 -6.10
N VAL A 41 8.58 1.30 -7.28
CA VAL A 41 7.18 1.67 -7.55
C VAL A 41 6.29 0.57 -7.01
N GLU A 42 5.38 0.93 -6.12
CA GLU A 42 4.39 0.04 -5.53
C GLU A 42 2.97 0.52 -5.86
N VAL A 43 2.03 -0.43 -5.87
CA VAL A 43 0.63 -0.22 -6.24
C VAL A 43 -0.25 -0.37 -5.01
N PHE A 44 -1.08 0.62 -4.75
CA PHE A 44 -1.93 0.70 -3.57
C PHE A 44 -3.40 0.70 -3.95
N LYS A 45 -4.21 0.00 -3.16
CA LYS A 45 -5.67 0.09 -3.22
C LYS A 45 -6.13 1.51 -2.82
N PRO A 46 -7.36 1.91 -3.17
CA PRO A 46 -7.93 3.14 -2.65
C PRO A 46 -7.80 3.21 -1.12
N GLY A 47 -7.21 4.30 -0.62
CA GLY A 47 -7.05 4.55 0.81
C GLY A 47 -5.91 3.79 1.52
N THR A 48 -5.13 2.95 0.82
CA THR A 48 -4.03 2.18 1.45
C THR A 48 -2.64 2.66 1.03
N GLY A 49 -2.54 3.82 0.39
CA GLY A 49 -1.27 4.40 -0.03
C GLY A 49 -0.38 4.83 1.13
N PRO A 50 0.92 5.07 0.88
CA PRO A 50 1.82 5.59 1.90
C PRO A 50 1.34 6.97 2.37
N CYS A 51 1.48 7.23 3.67
CA CYS A 51 0.96 8.46 4.28
C CYS A 51 1.62 9.70 3.63
N LEU A 52 0.82 10.75 3.42
CA LEU A 52 1.26 11.96 2.73
C LEU A 52 2.14 12.86 3.60
N THR A 53 1.96 12.80 4.93
CA THR A 53 2.68 13.65 5.90
C THR A 53 3.40 12.78 6.93
N GLU A 54 2.68 12.32 7.95
CA GLU A 54 3.20 11.45 9.00
C GLU A 54 2.35 10.19 9.07
N CYS A 55 3.00 9.03 9.06
CA CYS A 55 2.30 7.78 9.33
C CYS A 55 2.13 7.61 10.84
N PRO A 56 0.91 7.39 11.34
CA PRO A 56 0.75 6.97 12.73
C PRO A 56 1.49 5.64 12.91
N VAL A 57 2.46 5.62 13.83
CA VAL A 57 3.13 4.39 14.24
C VAL A 57 2.19 3.68 15.20
N ILE A 58 1.70 2.51 14.79
CA ILE A 58 0.93 1.62 15.66
C ILE A 58 1.94 0.60 16.22
N ASP A 59 2.68 0.99 17.25
CA ASP A 59 3.67 0.13 17.94
C ASP A 59 3.06 -0.64 19.14
N GLY A 60 1.78 -0.42 19.43
CA GLY A 60 1.09 -1.02 20.57
C GLY A 60 1.50 -0.43 21.92
N PHE A 61 2.44 0.52 21.94
CA PHE A 61 2.79 1.32 23.10
C PHE A 61 2.14 2.67 22.89
N GLY A 62 0.92 2.83 23.41
CA GLY A 62 0.16 4.07 23.27
C GLY A 62 1.05 5.28 23.55
N ALA A 63 1.39 6.05 22.51
CA ALA A 63 1.97 7.36 22.69
C ALA A 63 0.94 8.17 23.49
N GLU A 64 1.24 8.48 24.75
CA GLU A 64 0.42 9.39 25.55
C GLU A 64 0.30 10.70 24.76
N GLY A 65 -0.86 10.91 24.12
CA GLY A 65 -1.20 12.15 23.42
C GLY A 65 -1.70 12.04 21.98
N ALA A 66 -1.63 10.88 21.32
CA ALA A 66 -2.19 10.72 19.97
C ALA A 66 -3.41 9.79 19.98
N GLU A 67 -4.52 10.23 20.57
CA GLU A 67 -5.82 9.56 20.41
C GLU A 67 -6.27 9.71 18.95
N LEU A 68 -6.13 8.63 18.18
CA LEU A 68 -6.84 8.49 16.92
C LEU A 68 -8.34 8.65 17.20
N PRO A 69 -9.08 9.45 16.40
CA PRO A 69 -10.52 9.58 16.56
C PRO A 69 -11.17 8.20 16.60
N ALA A 70 -12.08 7.96 17.55
CA ALA A 70 -12.71 6.65 17.76
C ALA A 70 -13.27 6.04 16.46
N ALA A 71 -13.85 6.88 15.60
CA ALA A 71 -14.37 6.49 14.29
C ALA A 71 -13.29 5.95 13.33
N LEU A 72 -12.09 6.56 13.30
CA LEU A 72 -10.99 6.10 12.46
C LEU A 72 -10.41 4.78 12.98
N ARG A 73 -10.36 4.61 14.31
CA ARG A 73 -9.92 3.37 14.95
C ARG A 73 -10.89 2.22 14.65
N GLU A 74 -12.19 2.45 14.76
CA GLU A 74 -13.23 1.46 14.44
C GLU A 74 -13.20 1.08 12.95
N GLN A 75 -13.02 2.05 12.06
CA GLN A 75 -12.92 1.80 10.63
C GLN A 75 -11.70 0.95 10.24
N LEU A 76 -10.56 1.15 10.89
CA LEU A 76 -9.36 0.33 10.66
C LEU A 76 -9.51 -1.10 11.19
N LEU A 77 -10.25 -1.29 12.29
CA LEU A 77 -10.49 -2.62 12.89
C LEU A 77 -11.56 -3.42 12.15
N THR A 78 -12.53 -2.74 11.54
CA THR A 78 -13.72 -3.37 10.92
C THR A 78 -13.63 -3.39 9.38
N ALA A 79 -12.60 -2.77 8.82
CA ALA A 79 -12.26 -2.76 7.40
C ALA A 79 -12.26 -4.19 6.80
N PRO A 80 -13.23 -4.56 5.95
CA PRO A 80 -13.26 -5.88 5.29
C PRO A 80 -12.13 -6.05 4.26
N GLN A 81 -11.38 -4.99 3.95
CA GLN A 81 -10.30 -4.98 2.94
C GLN A 81 -8.98 -5.65 3.38
N GLY A 82 -9.00 -6.41 4.49
CA GLY A 82 -7.96 -7.39 4.80
C GLY A 82 -7.85 -8.47 3.73
N LEU A 83 -6.66 -9.03 3.52
CA LEU A 83 -6.37 -10.08 2.54
C LEU A 83 -7.06 -11.41 2.91
N TYR A 84 -8.37 -11.52 2.69
CA TYR A 84 -9.08 -12.76 2.37
C TYR A 84 -10.31 -12.44 1.53
#